data_AF-A0A5E6NVH1-F1
#
_entry.id   AF-A0A5E6NVH1-F1
#
_cell.length_a   1.000
_cell.length_b   1.000
_cell.length_c   1.000
_cell.angle_alpha   90.00
_cell.angle_beta   90.00
_cell.angle_gamma   90.00
#
_symmetry.space_group_name_H-M   'P 1'
#
loop_
_entity.id
_entity.type
_entity.pdbx_description
1 polymer ?
#
loop_
_entity_poly.entity_id
_entity_poly.type
_entity_poly.pdbx_seq_one_letter_code
_entity_poly.pdbx_strand_id
1 'polypeptide(L)' 'MVPIKVTDKISISNVGEEKLDDYSLGIINAVYDNYKKYNGIQLSNLTHQADTPWSKSWKNNEYGVIPADDICEFYKNNYT' A
#
# COMPACT_ATOMS: atom_id res chain seq x y z
N MET A 1 22.04 -21.82 8.90
CA MET A 1 20.84 -21.12 8.40
C MET A 1 20.43 -21.81 7.11
N VAL A 2 19.21 -22.35 7.02
CA VAL A 2 18.76 -23.11 5.84
C VAL A 2 17.98 -22.18 4.92
N PRO A 3 18.27 -22.12 3.60
CA PRO A 3 17.55 -21.25 2.68
C PRO A 3 16.15 -21.81 2.40
N ILE A 4 15.12 -21.00 2.60
CA ILE A 4 13.75 -21.32 2.21
C ILE A 4 13.67 -21.23 0.67
N LYS A 5 13.30 -22.32 0.01
CA LYS A 5 13.07 -22.33 -1.44
C LYS A 5 11.63 -21.90 -1.70
N VAL A 6 11.45 -20.81 -2.46
CA VAL A 6 10.16 -20.21 -2.84
C VAL A 6 9.20 -21.18 -3.57
N THR A 7 9.69 -22.37 -3.97
CA THR A 7 8.91 -23.42 -4.64
C THR A 7 8.15 -24.36 -3.70
N ASP A 8 8.37 -24.29 -2.39
CA ASP A 8 7.60 -25.12 -1.47
C ASP A 8 6.19 -24.55 -1.37
N LYS A 9 5.20 -25.32 -1.85
CA LYS A 9 3.78 -24.97 -1.69
C LYS A 9 3.51 -24.77 -0.21
N ILE A 10 3.38 -23.51 0.19
CA ILE A 10 2.85 -23.16 1.51
C ILE A 10 1.46 -23.77 1.56
N SER A 11 1.31 -24.87 2.27
CA SER A 11 0.01 -25.46 2.56
C SER A 11 -0.63 -24.57 3.62
N ILE A 12 -1.32 -23.52 3.16
CA ILE A 12 -2.10 -22.65 4.03
C ILE A 12 -3.34 -23.46 4.43
N SER A 13 -3.24 -24.21 5.52
CA SER A 13 -4.28 -25.13 5.99
C SER A 13 -5.49 -24.42 6.63
N ASN A 14 -5.51 -23.10 6.64
CA ASN A 14 -6.63 -22.26 7.08
C ASN A 14 -6.69 -20.96 6.25
N VAL A 15 -6.86 -21.08 4.93
CA VAL A 15 -7.52 -19.99 4.20
C VAL A 15 -9.00 -20.24 4.40
N GLY A 16 -9.59 -19.66 5.44
CA GLY A 16 -11.03 -19.46 5.38
C GLY A 16 -11.29 -18.69 4.09
N GLU A 17 -12.10 -19.24 3.19
CA GLU A 17 -12.67 -18.46 2.08
C GLU A 17 -13.65 -17.44 2.68
N GLU A 18 -13.11 -16.48 3.42
CA GLU A 18 -13.88 -15.33 3.88
C GLU A 18 -14.12 -14.48 2.64
N LYS A 19 -15.33 -14.59 2.11
CA LYS A 19 -15.77 -13.78 1.01
C LYS A 19 -15.68 -12.31 1.44
N LEU A 20 -14.92 -11.51 0.70
CA LEU A 20 -14.92 -10.07 0.88
C LEU A 20 -16.34 -9.55 0.71
N ASP A 21 -16.78 -8.71 1.64
CA ASP A 21 -18.00 -7.95 1.47
C ASP A 21 -17.86 -6.97 0.29
N ASP A 22 -19.00 -6.52 -0.25
CA ASP A 22 -19.04 -5.71 -1.46
C ASP A 22 -18.30 -4.37 -1.29
N TYR A 23 -18.27 -3.81 -0.07
CA TYR A 23 -17.56 -2.57 0.21
C TYR A 23 -16.05 -2.78 0.16
N SER A 24 -15.54 -3.81 0.84
CA SER A 24 -14.12 -4.18 0.77
C SER A 24 -13.67 -4.49 -0.66
N LEU A 25 -14.48 -5.22 -1.42
CA LEU A 25 -14.21 -5.49 -2.84
C LEU A 25 -14.19 -4.21 -3.68
N GLY A 26 -15.09 -3.28 -3.41
CA GLY A 26 -15.13 -1.97 -4.06
C GLY A 26 -13.85 -1.17 -3.87
N ILE A 27 -13.31 -1.13 -2.64
CA ILE A 27 -12.03 -0.47 -2.35
C ILE A 27 -10.89 -1.12 -3.14
N ILE A 28 -10.79 -2.45 -3.12
CA ILE A 28 -9.73 -3.16 -3.83
C ILE A 28 -9.80 -2.90 -5.33
N ASN A 29 -10.99 -2.95 -5.92
CA ASN A 29 -11.17 -2.65 -7.34
C ASN A 29 -10.79 -1.21 -7.68
N ALA A 30 -11.18 -0.24 -6.85
CA ALA A 30 -10.79 1.15 -7.05
C ALA A 30 -9.26 1.33 -7.02
N VAL A 31 -8.57 0.71 -6.06
CA VAL A 31 -7.10 0.71 -6.01
C VAL A 31 -6.54 0.04 -7.26
N TYR A 32 -7.01 -1.17 -7.60
CA TYR A 32 -6.53 -1.91 -8.75
C TYR A 32 -6.71 -1.12 -10.06
N ASP A 33 -7.89 -0.57 -10.33
CA ASP A 33 -8.17 0.16 -11.57
C ASP A 33 -7.32 1.41 -11.73
N ASN A 34 -6.99 2.10 -10.63
CA ASN A 34 -6.11 3.26 -10.65
C ASN A 34 -4.65 2.89 -10.91
N TYR A 35 -4.17 1.77 -10.35
CA TYR A 35 -2.74 1.44 -10.33
C TYR A 35 -2.30 0.32 -11.28
N LYS A 36 -3.21 -0.51 -11.81
CA LYS A 36 -2.90 -1.69 -12.65
C LYS A 36 -2.09 -1.39 -13.92
N LYS A 37 -2.13 -0.14 -14.39
CA LYS A 37 -1.42 0.33 -15.59
C LYS A 37 0.07 0.62 -15.35
N TYR A 38 0.51 0.68 -14.10
CA TYR A 38 1.90 0.98 -13.76
C TYR A 38 2.71 -0.30 -13.56
N ASN A 39 3.97 -0.29 -13.98
CA ASN A 39 4.92 -1.32 -13.64
C ASN A 39 5.50 -1.13 -12.22
N GLY A 40 6.23 -2.13 -11.72
CA GLY A 40 6.78 -2.10 -10.35
C GLY A 40 7.72 -0.92 -10.07
N ILE A 41 8.53 -0.49 -11.04
CA ILE A 41 9.43 0.66 -10.88
C ILE A 41 8.62 1.95 -10.76
N GLN A 42 7.60 2.11 -11.62
CA GLN A 42 6.71 3.27 -11.58
C GLN A 42 5.95 3.34 -10.24
N LEU A 43 5.45 2.21 -9.75
CA LEU A 43 4.79 2.14 -8.43
C LEU A 43 5.75 2.51 -7.29
N SER A 44 6.99 2.00 -7.32
CA SER A 44 8.02 2.38 -6.34
C SER A 44 8.29 3.88 -6.39
N ASN A 45 8.41 4.48 -7.57
CA ASN A 45 8.64 5.92 -7.68
C ASN A 45 7.48 6.77 -7.13
N LEU A 46 6.24 6.29 -7.21
CA LEU A 46 5.09 6.99 -6.63
C LEU A 46 5.17 7.10 -5.10
N THR A 47 5.83 6.16 -4.41
CA THR A 47 6.01 6.28 -2.95
C THR A 47 7.05 7.34 -2.58
N HIS A 48 7.92 7.76 -3.51
CA HIS A 48 9.01 8.71 -3.26
C HIS A 48 8.67 10.16 -3.65
N GLN A 49 7.37 10.49 -3.79
CA GLN A 49 6.94 11.85 -4.13
C GLN A 49 7.32 12.85 -3.04
N ALA A 50 7.96 13.95 -3.45
CA ALA A 50 8.31 15.06 -2.59
C ALA A 50 7.07 15.78 -2.03
N ASP A 51 7.23 16.46 -0.90
CA ASP A 51 6.21 17.25 -0.21
C ASP A 51 4.94 16.49 0.24
N THR A 52 4.97 15.16 0.16
CA THR A 52 3.95 14.26 0.72
C THR A 52 4.15 14.04 2.23
N PRO A 53 3.11 13.67 2.99
CA PRO A 53 3.24 13.24 4.38
C PRO A 53 4.27 12.10 4.55
N TRP A 54 4.34 11.19 3.57
CA TRP A 54 5.35 10.13 3.53
C TRP A 54 6.77 10.71 3.47
N SER A 55 7.05 11.62 2.52
CA SER A 55 8.38 12.21 2.37
C SER A 55 8.83 13.04 3.59
N LYS A 56 7.87 13.73 4.23
CA LYS A 56 8.10 14.47 5.48
C LYS A 56 8.45 13.53 6.63
N SER A 57 7.66 12.47 6.81
CA SER A 57 7.92 11.47 7.85
C SER A 57 9.25 10.77 7.64
N TRP A 58 9.54 10.32 6.42
CA TRP A 58 10.81 9.68 6.06
C TRP A 58 12.04 10.53 6.39
N LYS A 59 11.96 11.84 6.13
CA LYS A 59 13.03 12.79 6.44
C LYS A 59 13.21 13.05 7.94
N ASN A 60 12.10 13.09 8.69
CA ASN A 60 12.12 13.45 10.11
C ASN A 60 12.45 12.25 11.01
N ASN A 61 11.88 11.08 10.71
CA ASN A 61 12.14 9.83 11.42
C ASN A 61 11.84 8.67 10.45
N GLU A 62 12.88 8.06 9.92
CA GLU A 62 12.76 6.91 9.03
C GLU A 62 11.92 5.82 9.73
N TYR A 63 10.93 5.26 9.02
CA TYR A 63 9.95 4.31 9.58
C TYR A 63 9.02 4.86 10.68
N GLY A 64 8.98 6.19 10.87
CA GLY A 64 8.07 6.85 11.79
C GLY A 64 6.60 6.74 11.39
N VAL A 65 5.71 6.82 12.38
CA VAL A 65 4.26 6.91 12.16
C VAL A 65 3.93 8.27 11.55
N ILE A 66 3.22 8.26 10.43
CA ILE A 66 2.67 9.47 9.83
C ILE A 66 1.39 9.83 10.60
N PRO A 67 1.27 11.06 11.15
CA PRO A 67 0.04 11.50 11.82
C PRO A 67 -1.18 11.40 10.89
N ALA A 68 -2.32 10.95 11.42
CA ALA A 68 -3.54 10.80 10.63
C ALA A 68 -4.05 12.14 10.07
N ASP A 69 -3.89 13.23 10.84
CA ASP A 69 -4.28 14.57 10.43
C ASP A 69 -3.46 15.05 9.23
N ASP A 70 -2.14 14.80 9.20
CA ASP A 70 -1.27 15.14 8.08
C ASP A 70 -1.69 14.43 6.78
N ILE A 71 -2.08 13.14 6.88
CA ILE A 71 -2.60 12.37 5.75
C ILE A 71 -3.91 12.99 5.26
N CYS A 72 -4.84 13.25 6.19
CA CYS A 72 -6.17 13.78 5.90
C CYS A 72 -6.10 15.16 5.23
N GLU A 73 -5.33 16.08 5.79
CA GLU A 73 -5.17 17.44 5.25
C GLU A 73 -4.51 17.43 3.88
N PHE A 74 -3.46 16.61 3.69
CA PHE A 74 -2.79 16.51 2.40
C PHE A 74 -3.73 16.08 1.28
N TYR A 75 -4.51 15.01 1.47
CA TYR A 75 -5.40 14.52 0.42
C TYR A 75 -6.59 15.46 0.17
N LYS A 76 -7.14 16.11 1.20
CA LYS A 76 -8.18 17.13 1.03
C LYS A 76 -7.73 18.30 0.16
N ASN A 77 -6.49 18.76 0.34
CA ASN A 77 -6.00 19.97 -0.31
C ASN A 77 -5.43 19.72 -1.72
N ASN A 78 -5.04 18.49 -2.07
CA ASN A 78 -4.34 18.18 -3.32
C ASN A 78 -5.15 17.34 -4.31
N TYR A 79 -6.26 16.74 -3.89
CA TYR A 79 -7.07 15.85 -4.72
C TYR A 79 -8.56 16.13 -4.48
N THR A 80 -9.09 17.13 -5.20
CA THR A 80 -10.52 17.49 -5.25
C THR A 80 -11.02 17.53 -6.69
#